data_AF-A0A7C9RQP2-F1
#
_entry.id   AF-A0A7C9RQP2-F1
#
_cell.length_a   1.000
_cell.length_b   1.000
_cell.length_c   1.000
_cell.angle_alpha   90.00
_cell.angle_beta   90.00
_cell.angle_gamma   90.00
#
_symmetry.space_group_name_H-M   'P 1'
#
loop_
_entity.id
_entity.type
_entity.pdbx_description
1 polymer ?
#
loop_
_entity_poly.entity_id
_entity_poly.type
_entity_poly.pdbx_seq_one_letter_code
_entity_poly.pdbx_strand_id
1 'polypeptide(L)'
;MERIGVLGARLDAATGKRRLLLPSDEFVLVDADASDDEIAARYGLDEVRRAPEIRVCEAVYVDGPLEGQTDIYAPVELGARTSLSRPTPSGREVLTYELVALPEGDEPGKLRFVS
;
A
#
# COMPACT_ATOMS: atom_id res chain seq x y z
N MET A 1 5.29 -24.76 -10.60
CA MET A 1 5.08 -23.55 -9.78
C MET A 1 4.77 -22.44 -10.76
N GLU A 2 3.64 -21.76 -10.60
CA GLU A 2 3.17 -20.72 -11.51
C GLU A 2 4.08 -19.48 -11.42
N ARG A 3 4.49 -18.94 -12.56
CA ARG A 3 5.38 -17.77 -12.68
C ARG A 3 4.54 -16.51 -12.76
N ILE A 4 4.16 -15.99 -11.59
CA ILE A 4 3.31 -14.80 -11.47
C ILE A 4 4.17 -13.55 -11.30
N GLY A 5 3.99 -12.55 -12.16
CA GLY A 5 4.52 -11.21 -11.94
C GLY A 5 3.50 -10.32 -11.25
N VAL A 6 3.93 -9.44 -10.34
CA VAL A 6 3.05 -8.47 -9.65
C VAL A 6 3.33 -7.06 -10.15
N LEU A 7 2.37 -6.48 -10.87
CA LEU A 7 2.46 -5.14 -11.43
C LEU A 7 1.91 -4.10 -10.44
N GLY A 8 2.74 -3.14 -10.07
CA GLY A 8 2.37 -2.01 -9.21
C GLY A 8 1.33 -1.10 -9.86
N ALA A 9 0.43 -0.56 -9.04
CA ALA A 9 -0.61 0.36 -9.48
C ALA A 9 -0.08 1.75 -9.86
N ARG A 10 0.95 2.23 -9.15
CA ARG A 10 1.49 3.59 -9.31
C ARG A 10 2.56 3.66 -10.40
N LEU A 11 2.58 4.80 -11.07
CA LEU A 11 3.69 5.18 -11.94
C LEU A 11 4.85 5.69 -11.09
N ASP A 12 6.06 5.28 -11.46
CA ASP A 12 7.29 5.89 -11.02
C ASP A 12 7.34 7.34 -11.55
N ALA A 13 7.49 8.32 -10.66
CA ALA A 13 7.37 9.73 -11.00
C ALA A 13 8.48 10.23 -11.93
N ALA A 14 9.66 9.59 -11.91
CA ALA A 14 10.79 10.01 -12.73
C ALA A 14 10.71 9.44 -14.15
N THR A 15 10.15 8.24 -14.31
CA THR A 15 10.15 7.52 -15.60
C THR A 15 8.77 7.41 -16.24
N GLY A 16 7.69 7.66 -15.49
CA GLY A 16 6.32 7.42 -15.94
C GLY A 16 5.99 5.94 -16.13
N LYS A 17 6.83 5.01 -15.66
CA LYS A 17 6.70 3.56 -15.84
C LYS A 17 6.09 2.88 -14.63
N ARG A 18 5.54 1.67 -14.79
CA ARG A 18 5.09 0.83 -13.68
C ARG A 18 6.21 -0.09 -13.22
N ARG A 19 6.26 -0.38 -11.92
CA ARG A 19 7.14 -1.42 -11.36
C ARG A 19 6.46 -2.78 -11.46
N LEU A 20 7.17 -3.77 -12.00
CA LEU A 20 6.79 -5.18 -12.00
C LEU A 20 7.74 -5.94 -11.08
N LEU A 21 7.21 -6.66 -10.10
CA LEU A 21 7.96 -7.62 -9.29
C LEU A 21 7.91 -8.99 -10.00
N LEU A 22 9.08 -9.54 -10.31
CA LEU A 22 9.23 -10.86 -10.92
C LEU A 22 9.24 -11.98 -9.85
N PRO A 23 8.96 -13.24 -10.23
CA PRO A 23 9.11 -14.39 -9.32
C PRO A 23 10.51 -14.58 -8.72
N SER A 24 11.52 -13.92 -9.29
CA SER A 24 12.91 -13.90 -8.81
C SER A 24 13.18 -12.84 -7.73
N ASP A 25 12.15 -12.15 -7.23
CA ASP A 25 12.22 -10.99 -6.33
C ASP A 25 12.91 -9.74 -6.93
N GLU A 26 13.13 -9.73 -8.25
CA GLU A 26 13.64 -8.57 -8.98
C GLU A 26 12.52 -7.61 -9.36
N PHE A 27 12.82 -6.30 -9.33
CA PHE A 27 11.94 -5.27 -9.87
C PHE A 27 12.43 -4.78 -11.24
N VAL A 28 11.50 -4.74 -12.20
CA VAL A 28 11.73 -4.13 -13.51
C VAL A 28 10.72 -3.01 -13.78
N LEU A 29 11.06 -2.08 -14.67
CA LEU A 29 10.17 -1.02 -15.11
C LEU A 29 9.55 -1.38 -16.45
N VAL A 30 8.23 -1.31 -16.54
CA VAL A 30 7.45 -1.56 -17.75
C VAL A 30 6.66 -0.32 -18.15
N ASP A 31 6.41 -0.17 -19.45
CA ASP A 31 5.64 0.96 -19.96
C ASP A 31 4.23 0.98 -19.36
N ALA A 32 3.70 2.18 -19.11
CA ALA A 32 2.45 2.35 -18.35
C ALA A 32 1.22 1.75 -19.03
N ASP A 33 1.27 1.67 -20.35
CA ASP A 33 0.26 1.21 -21.29
C ASP A 33 0.49 -0.22 -21.80
N ALA A 34 1.60 -0.87 -21.41
CA ALA A 34 1.85 -2.27 -21.75
C ALA A 34 0.72 -3.16 -21.22
N SER A 35 0.21 -4.03 -22.08
CA SER A 35 -0.81 -5.01 -21.72
C SER A 35 -0.21 -6.16 -20.91
N ASP A 36 -1.05 -6.83 -20.12
CA ASP A 36 -0.62 -7.93 -19.26
C ASP A 36 -0.05 -9.10 -20.10
N ASP A 37 -0.59 -9.35 -21.30
CA ASP A 37 -0.09 -10.36 -22.24
C ASP A 37 1.31 -10.01 -22.80
N GLU A 38 1.55 -8.74 -23.14
CA GLU A 38 2.88 -8.30 -23.62
C GLU A 38 3.93 -8.41 -22.52
N ILE A 39 3.55 -8.06 -21.29
CA ILE A 39 4.42 -8.20 -20.10
C ILE A 39 4.70 -9.68 -19.85
N ALA A 40 3.66 -10.52 -19.86
CA ALA A 40 3.80 -11.95 -19.62
C ALA A 40 4.71 -12.62 -20.66
N ALA A 41 4.50 -12.32 -21.95
CA ALA A 41 5.33 -12.83 -23.03
C ALA A 41 6.79 -12.37 -22.90
N ARG A 42 7.03 -11.10 -22.55
CA ARG A 42 8.37 -10.52 -22.43
C ARG A 42 9.20 -11.13 -21.30
N TYR A 43 8.56 -11.47 -20.18
CA TYR A 43 9.25 -11.97 -18.98
C TYR A 43 9.03 -13.47 -18.72
N GLY A 44 8.35 -14.17 -19.65
CA GLY A 44 8.02 -15.58 -19.53
C GLY A 44 7.19 -15.88 -18.30
N LEU A 45 6.15 -15.08 -18.06
CA LEU A 45 5.22 -15.25 -16.94
C LEU A 45 4.00 -16.05 -17.41
N ASP A 46 3.42 -16.82 -16.51
CA ASP A 46 2.14 -17.49 -16.74
C ASP A 46 0.97 -16.49 -16.55
N GLU A 47 1.14 -15.53 -15.63
CA GLU A 47 0.12 -14.54 -15.26
C GLU A 47 0.78 -13.22 -14.80
N VAL A 48 0.13 -12.09 -15.07
CA VAL A 48 0.44 -10.80 -14.45
C VAL A 48 -0.71 -10.41 -13.53
N ARG A 49 -0.42 -10.24 -12.24
CA ARG A 49 -1.38 -9.74 -11.25
C ARG A 49 -1.15 -8.27 -10.99
N ARG A 50 -2.22 -7.49 -11.00
CA ARG A 50 -2.15 -6.06 -10.65
C ARG A 50 -2.32 -5.88 -9.16
N ALA A 51 -1.32 -5.29 -8.52
CA ALA A 51 -1.46 -4.83 -7.15
C ALA A 51 -2.50 -3.70 -7.12
N PRO A 52 -3.42 -3.68 -6.14
CA PRO A 52 -4.35 -2.58 -5.98
C PRO A 52 -3.60 -1.26 -5.75
N GLU A 53 -4.21 -0.16 -6.19
CA GLU A 53 -3.69 1.16 -5.87
C GLU A 53 -3.86 1.43 -4.39
N ILE A 54 -2.76 1.43 -3.64
CA ILE A 54 -2.77 1.95 -2.27
C ILE A 54 -2.78 3.47 -2.39
N ARG A 55 -3.95 4.08 -2.31
CA ARG A 55 -4.07 5.52 -2.05
C ARG A 55 -3.85 5.76 -0.58
N VAL A 56 -3.11 6.78 -0.19
CA VAL A 56 -2.85 7.07 1.22
C VAL A 56 -3.59 8.34 1.62
N CYS A 57 -4.30 8.32 2.75
CA CYS A 57 -4.81 9.52 3.40
C CYS A 57 -4.09 9.77 4.71
N GLU A 58 -3.89 11.04 5.03
CA GLU A 58 -3.59 11.47 6.38
C GLU A 58 -4.79 11.14 7.28
N ALA A 59 -4.51 10.69 8.51
CA ALA A 59 -5.52 10.19 9.42
C ALA A 59 -5.47 10.86 10.80
N VAL A 60 -6.64 11.07 11.39
CA VAL A 60 -6.83 11.43 12.80
C VAL A 60 -7.22 10.19 13.59
N TYR A 61 -6.57 10.01 14.73
CA TYR A 61 -6.86 8.93 15.67
C TYR A 61 -8.05 9.30 16.55
N VAL A 62 -8.97 8.37 16.71
CA VAL A 62 -10.07 8.53 17.67
C VAL A 62 -9.55 8.61 19.12
N ASP A 63 -8.42 7.96 19.43
CA ASP A 63 -7.84 7.93 20.78
C ASP A 63 -6.65 8.90 20.95
N GLY A 64 -6.42 9.77 19.97
CA GLY A 64 -5.25 10.65 19.90
C GLY A 64 -3.99 9.95 19.34
N PRO A 65 -2.98 10.74 18.92
CA PRO A 65 -1.74 10.21 18.38
C PRO A 65 -0.97 9.38 19.40
N LEU A 66 -0.32 8.32 18.93
CA LEU A 66 0.65 7.59 19.74
C LEU A 66 1.86 8.49 20.02
N GLU A 67 2.50 8.30 21.18
CA GLU A 67 3.67 9.07 21.57
C GLU A 67 4.75 9.05 20.48
N GLY A 68 5.09 10.24 19.97
CA GLY A 68 6.10 10.41 18.92
C GLY A 68 5.63 10.19 17.48
N GLN A 69 4.35 9.90 17.23
CA GLN A 69 3.79 9.86 15.87
C GLN A 69 2.72 10.95 15.67
N THR A 70 2.97 11.83 14.71
CA THR A 70 2.04 12.92 14.35
C THR A 70 1.24 12.63 13.09
N ASP A 71 1.82 11.90 12.13
CA ASP A 71 1.24 11.73 10.80
C ASP A 71 1.24 10.25 10.40
N ILE A 72 0.06 9.66 10.26
CA ILE A 72 -0.09 8.27 9.79
C ILE A 72 -0.95 8.20 8.55
N TYR A 73 -0.48 7.36 7.64
CA TYR A 73 -1.10 7.09 6.36
C TYR A 73 -1.89 5.78 6.41
N ALA A 74 -3.17 5.84 6.03
CA ALA A 74 -4.02 4.67 5.84
C ALA A 74 -4.43 4.53 4.36
N PRO A 75 -4.69 3.31 3.86
CA PRO A 75 -5.30 3.12 2.55
C PRO A 75 -6.66 3.85 2.48
N VAL A 76 -6.96 4.53 1.38
CA VAL A 76 -8.23 5.28 1.20
C VAL A 76 -9.38 4.34 0.82
N GLU A 77 -9.78 3.50 1.76
CA GLU A 77 -10.91 2.59 1.63
C GLU A 77 -11.50 2.33 3.02
N LEU A 78 -12.81 2.43 3.17
CA LEU A 78 -13.45 2.11 4.45
C LEU A 78 -13.22 0.63 4.79
N GLY A 79 -12.87 0.36 6.05
CA GLY A 79 -12.48 -0.98 6.50
C GLY A 79 -11.01 -1.34 6.26
N ALA A 80 -10.23 -0.47 5.58
CA ALA A 80 -8.79 -0.64 5.48
C ALA A 80 -8.13 -0.65 6.86
N ARG A 81 -7.11 -1.51 7.04
CA ARG A 81 -6.40 -1.66 8.31
C ARG A 81 -4.94 -1.25 8.19
N THR A 82 -4.43 -0.59 9.23
CA THR A 82 -3.01 -0.25 9.38
C THR A 82 -2.50 -0.65 10.76
N SER A 83 -1.24 -1.07 10.85
CA SER A 83 -0.61 -1.53 12.09
C SER A 83 0.55 -0.64 12.48
N LEU A 84 0.55 -0.21 13.73
CA LEU A 84 1.50 0.75 14.29
C LEU A 84 2.28 0.09 15.40
N SER A 85 3.58 0.33 15.44
CA SER A 85 4.42 -0.17 16.52
C SER A 85 4.67 0.92 17.55
N ARG A 86 4.22 0.70 18.79
CA ARG A 86 4.58 1.51 19.95
C ARG A 86 5.76 0.84 20.69
N PRO A 87 6.90 1.52 20.88
CA PRO A 87 7.94 1.04 21.77
C PRO A 87 7.43 0.90 23.20
N THR A 88 7.70 -0.21 23.87
CA THR A 88 7.37 -0.44 25.28
C THR A 88 8.59 -0.98 26.04
N PRO A 89 8.62 -0.93 27.38
CA PRO A 89 9.72 -1.49 28.16
C PRO A 89 9.94 -3.01 27.94
N SER A 90 8.90 -3.74 27.55
CA SER A 90 8.94 -5.19 27.31
C SER A 90 9.09 -5.58 25.84
N GLY A 91 9.13 -4.62 24.90
CA GLY A 91 9.27 -4.91 23.47
C GLY A 91 8.57 -3.88 22.58
N ARG A 92 7.96 -4.35 21.49
CA ARG A 92 7.07 -3.54 20.64
C ARG A 92 5.65 -4.06 20.79
N GLU A 93 4.74 -3.17 21.10
CA GLU A 93 3.31 -3.42 21.00
C GLU A 93 2.85 -3.02 19.60
N VAL A 94 2.12 -3.90 18.94
CA VAL A 94 1.54 -3.62 17.62
C VAL A 94 0.07 -3.28 17.83
N LEU A 95 -0.31 -2.05 17.49
CA LEU A 95 -1.66 -1.52 17.57
C LEU A 95 -2.26 -1.47 16.16
N THR A 96 -3.43 -2.04 15.99
CA THR A 96 -4.12 -2.12 14.70
C THR A 96 -5.30 -1.15 14.68
N TYR A 97 -5.38 -0.37 13.61
CA TYR A 97 -6.40 0.63 13.39
C TYR A 97 -7.16 0.35 12.09
N GLU A 98 -8.44 0.74 12.04
CA GLU A 98 -9.32 0.62 10.88
C GLU A 98 -9.84 2.00 10.45
N LEU A 99 -9.87 2.26 9.13
CA LEU A 99 -10.45 3.49 8.57
C LEU A 99 -11.97 3.45 8.63
N VAL A 100 -12.54 4.38 9.40
CA VAL A 100 -13.98 4.50 9.66
C VAL A 100 -14.61 5.74 9.03
N ALA A 101 -13.79 6.71 8.59
CA ALA A 101 -14.23 7.83 7.76
C ALA A 101 -13.16 8.16 6.71
N LEU A 102 -13.59 8.40 5.46
CA LEU A 102 -12.71 8.86 4.38
C LEU A 102 -12.34 10.34 4.61
N PRO A 103 -11.21 10.82 4.06
CA PRO A 103 -10.92 12.24 4.03
C PRO A 103 -11.94 13.02 3.18
N GLU A 104 -12.28 14.23 3.59
CA GLU A 104 -13.21 15.12 2.90
C GLU A 104 -12.66 16.55 2.85
N GLY A 105 -12.28 17.02 1.65
CA GLY A 105 -11.64 18.33 1.50
C GLY A 105 -10.31 18.39 2.24
N ASP A 106 -10.19 19.33 3.19
CA ASP A 106 -9.01 19.49 4.04
C ASP A 106 -9.08 18.65 5.33
N GLU A 107 -10.17 17.92 5.54
CA GLU A 107 -10.33 17.05 6.72
C GLU A 107 -9.69 15.67 6.47
N PRO A 108 -8.75 15.23 7.31
CA PRO A 108 -8.16 13.90 7.22
C PRO A 108 -9.17 12.79 7.52
N GLY A 109 -8.86 11.57 7.08
CA GLY A 109 -9.65 10.39 7.39
C GLY A 109 -9.61 10.06 8.88
N LYS A 110 -10.55 9.24 9.38
CA LYS A 110 -10.58 8.85 10.81
C LYS A 110 -10.27 7.37 10.99
N LEU A 111 -9.33 7.09 11.88
CA LEU A 111 -8.93 5.74 12.27
C LEU A 111 -9.47 5.37 13.66
N ARG A 112 -10.06 4.19 13.78
CA ARG A 112 -10.51 3.59 15.04
C ARG A 112 -9.57 2.46 15.44
N PHE A 113 -9.16 2.44 16.71
CA PHE A 113 -8.38 1.33 17.27
C PHE A 113 -9.21 0.04 17.31
N VAL A 114 -8.62 -1.09 16.92
CA VAL A 114 -9.29 -2.40 16.81
C VAL A 114 -8.63 -3.47 17.70
N SER A 115 -7.30 -3.51 17.79
CA SER A 115 -6.57 -4.50 18.60
C SER A 115 -5.12 -4.16 18.81
#